data_AF-A0A7V4PR57-F1
#
_entry.id   AF-A0A7V4PR57-F1
#
_cell.length_a   1.000
_cell.length_b   1.000
_cell.length_c   1.000
_cell.angle_alpha   90.00
_cell.angle_beta   90.00
_cell.angle_gamma   90.00
#
_symmetry.space_group_name_H-M   'P 1'
#
loop_
_entity.id
_entity.type
_entity.pdbx_description
1 polymer ?
#
loop_
_entity_poly.entity_id
_entity_poly.type
_entity_poly.pdbx_seq_one_letter_code
_entity_poly.pdbx_strand_id
1 'polypeptide(L)'
;MMARFRSHFSYLAVALVLTLVAGAGAGWGATRVKESYPAIKREYDALRKGPVTAANSRRWERLAQRFQNFAEGSPRSGYADDALFFAGRAHYELYGFNRKESSLDPALKQWRALLSRYPTSPLAAETRYWLGLSFEEAKDDPGEARRLYQELIEKHARGEWVAKARKRLDAIRLAEEEKAKQGKALLTEIRHTSSQSYTRITMDLSTEVRFETKVLKEEPAKALPPRIYVDLFDTRLGMRGSQPILVEDRLLKQVRVGQYSADVVRVVLDMSSLADYKAFLLPDPYRLVLDVQGNGEKRETAIAAIKKGLLAPHKGSKPAAPALRKIVLDPGHGGKDPGAIGVDGVMEKDVVLAVAKKLAKKLKAEMGVEVVLTRQDDTFIPLEDRTAIANAEDADLFISLHVNSSPNPEARGIETYYL
;
A
#
# COMPACT_ATOMS: atom_id res chain seq x y z
N MET A 1 -23.00 18.78 83.30
CA MET A 1 -21.68 18.59 83.91
C MET A 1 -20.66 19.18 82.93
N MET A 2 -19.99 20.22 83.39
CA MET A 2 -18.97 21.13 82.79
C MET A 2 -18.32 20.73 81.44
N ALA A 3 -17.92 21.62 80.54
CA ALA A 3 -18.11 23.06 80.32
C ALA A 3 -17.45 23.37 78.96
N ARG A 4 -18.09 24.24 78.18
CA ARG A 4 -17.53 24.88 76.97
C ARG A 4 -16.35 25.81 77.36
N PHE A 5 -15.41 26.06 76.46
CA PHE A 5 -15.33 27.30 75.64
C PHE A 5 -13.92 27.67 75.14
N ARG A 6 -13.90 28.02 73.84
CA ARG A 6 -13.22 29.14 73.15
C ARG A 6 -11.71 29.16 72.87
N SER A 7 -11.48 29.56 71.62
CA SER A 7 -10.29 29.99 70.89
C SER A 7 -9.67 31.31 71.40
N HIS A 8 -8.40 31.57 71.06
CA HIS A 8 -7.91 32.62 70.12
C HIS A 8 -6.36 32.68 70.07
N PHE A 9 -5.82 32.84 68.85
CA PHE A 9 -4.58 33.50 68.37
C PHE A 9 -3.29 33.57 69.22
N SER A 10 -2.12 33.27 68.59
CA SER A 10 -1.01 34.23 68.34
C SER A 10 0.20 33.59 67.62
N TYR A 11 0.91 34.39 66.84
CA TYR A 11 2.05 34.08 65.96
C TYR A 11 3.43 34.02 66.66
N LEU A 12 4.42 33.46 65.92
CA LEU A 12 5.89 33.61 66.00
C LEU A 12 6.67 32.83 67.09
N ALA A 13 7.55 31.92 66.67
CA ALA A 13 9.00 32.17 66.55
C ALA A 13 9.80 30.87 66.33
N VAL A 14 10.82 30.99 65.48
CA VAL A 14 11.80 29.99 65.05
C VAL A 14 12.72 29.57 66.20
N ALA A 15 12.99 28.27 66.35
CA ALA A 15 14.26 27.78 66.89
C ALA A 15 14.62 26.42 66.27
N LEU A 16 15.71 26.45 65.51
CA LEU A 16 16.39 25.33 64.87
C LEU A 16 17.15 24.53 65.94
N VAL A 17 16.88 23.23 66.09
CA VAL A 17 17.82 22.29 66.72
C VAL A 17 17.96 21.07 65.83
N LEU A 18 19.03 21.08 65.04
CA LEU A 18 19.62 19.90 64.39
C LEU A 18 20.18 18.98 65.48
N THR A 19 19.61 17.79 65.63
CA THR A 19 20.34 16.65 66.18
C THR A 19 20.23 15.47 65.22
N LEU A 20 21.33 15.24 64.52
CA LEU A 20 21.68 13.97 63.90
C LEU A 20 21.91 12.95 65.00
N VAL A 21 21.03 11.95 65.11
CA VAL A 21 21.38 10.66 65.68
C VAL A 21 21.34 9.65 64.55
N ALA A 22 22.53 9.32 64.06
CA ALA A 22 22.78 8.14 63.26
C ALA A 22 22.86 6.93 64.20
N GLY A 23 22.14 5.86 63.87
CA GLY A 23 22.38 4.55 64.47
C GLY A 23 21.17 3.62 64.49
N ALA A 24 21.26 2.56 63.70
CA ALA A 24 20.45 1.33 63.73
C ALA A 24 19.03 1.41 63.10
N GLY A 25 19.00 1.45 61.77
CA GLY A 25 17.86 1.00 60.96
C GLY A 25 18.35 -0.04 59.95
N ALA A 26 18.03 -1.30 60.23
CA ALA A 26 18.40 -2.50 59.48
C ALA A 26 18.43 -2.34 57.96
N GLY A 27 19.58 -2.63 57.36
CA GLY A 27 19.73 -2.77 55.92
C GLY A 27 18.99 -4.00 55.42
N TRP A 28 17.87 -3.77 54.75
CA TRP A 28 17.32 -4.66 53.71
C TRP A 28 17.40 -3.95 52.36
N GLY A 29 18.58 -3.43 52.04
CA GLY A 29 18.95 -3.17 50.66
C GLY A 29 19.32 -4.50 50.04
N ALA A 30 18.39 -5.15 49.33
CA ALA A 30 18.75 -6.24 48.45
C ALA A 30 19.84 -5.72 47.51
N THR A 31 21.08 -6.15 47.72
CA THR A 31 22.15 -6.04 46.76
C THR A 31 21.73 -6.88 45.56
N ARG A 32 20.92 -6.29 44.66
CA ARG A 32 20.70 -6.82 43.31
C ARG A 32 22.08 -6.84 42.68
N VAL A 33 22.74 -7.99 42.72
CA VAL A 33 23.87 -8.28 41.85
C VAL A 33 23.40 -7.90 40.45
N LYS A 34 23.99 -6.84 39.87
CA LYS A 34 23.77 -6.52 38.46
C LYS A 34 24.35 -7.69 37.68
N GLU A 35 23.51 -8.67 37.37
CA GLU A 35 23.92 -9.81 36.56
C GLU A 35 24.49 -9.29 35.24
N SER A 36 25.65 -9.81 34.86
CA SER A 36 26.26 -9.44 33.59
C SER A 36 25.49 -10.10 32.44
N TYR A 37 25.22 -9.33 31.39
CA TYR A 37 24.58 -9.83 30.17
C TYR A 37 25.21 -11.14 29.64
N PRO A 38 26.55 -11.31 29.61
CA PRO A 38 27.16 -12.57 29.17
C PRO A 38 26.74 -13.79 29.99
N ALA A 39 26.45 -13.64 31.28
CA ALA A 39 25.97 -14.75 32.11
C ALA A 39 24.54 -15.15 31.75
N ILE A 40 23.66 -14.17 31.55
CA ILE A 40 22.26 -14.39 31.13
C ILE A 40 22.27 -15.05 29.73
N LYS A 41 23.10 -14.56 28.81
CA LYS A 41 23.23 -15.09 27.45
C LYS A 41 23.73 -16.53 27.40
N ARG A 42 24.72 -16.91 28.22
CA ARG A 42 25.19 -18.30 28.31
C ARG A 42 24.08 -19.26 28.73
N GLU A 43 23.21 -18.86 29.66
CA GLU A 43 22.07 -19.71 30.05
C GLU A 43 21.06 -19.86 28.92
N TYR A 44 20.75 -18.78 28.20
CA TYR A 44 19.93 -18.85 26.99
C TYR A 44 20.48 -19.85 25.97
N ASP A 45 21.79 -19.76 25.70
CA ASP A 45 22.46 -20.65 24.75
C ASP A 45 22.50 -22.12 25.21
N ALA A 46 22.52 -22.37 26.51
CA ALA A 46 22.40 -23.71 27.06
C ALA A 46 20.97 -24.25 26.94
N LEU A 47 19.96 -23.44 27.30
CA LEU A 47 18.56 -23.85 27.27
C LEU A 47 18.03 -24.09 25.86
N ARG A 48 18.39 -23.23 24.89
CA ARG A 48 17.91 -23.34 23.50
C ARG A 48 18.38 -24.59 22.73
N LYS A 49 19.28 -25.39 23.32
CA LYS A 49 19.71 -26.67 22.73
C LYS A 49 18.63 -27.75 22.82
N GLY A 50 17.65 -27.58 23.70
CA GLY A 50 16.50 -28.47 23.84
C GLY A 50 15.18 -27.72 23.77
N PRO A 51 14.05 -28.44 23.62
CA PRO A 51 12.75 -27.80 23.56
C PRO A 51 12.35 -27.22 24.91
N VAL A 52 11.43 -26.25 24.87
CA VAL A 52 10.70 -25.82 26.06
C VAL A 52 9.74 -26.94 26.47
N THR A 53 9.75 -27.27 27.76
CA THR A 53 8.95 -28.34 28.37
C THR A 53 8.33 -27.84 29.67
N ALA A 54 7.34 -28.56 30.22
CA ALA A 54 6.77 -28.24 31.52
C ALA A 54 7.83 -28.20 32.66
N ALA A 55 8.87 -29.02 32.56
CA ALA A 55 9.95 -29.08 33.55
C ALA A 55 10.89 -27.86 33.51
N ASN A 56 11.05 -27.22 32.34
CA ASN A 56 11.98 -26.10 32.16
C ASN A 56 11.30 -24.75 31.84
N SER A 57 9.97 -24.69 31.64
CA SER A 57 9.24 -23.46 31.30
C SER A 57 9.47 -22.33 32.30
N ARG A 58 9.46 -22.63 33.61
CA ARG A 58 9.78 -21.64 34.66
C ARG A 58 11.20 -21.08 34.55
N ARG A 59 12.16 -21.85 34.00
CA ARG A 59 13.53 -21.37 33.76
C ARG A 59 13.54 -20.37 32.60
N TRP A 60 12.80 -20.66 31.53
CA TRP A 60 12.63 -19.74 30.40
C TRP A 60 11.93 -18.43 30.81
N GLU A 61 10.90 -18.49 31.65
CA GLU A 61 10.21 -17.30 32.17
C GLU A 61 11.17 -16.41 32.98
N ARG A 62 11.93 -17.01 33.90
CA ARG A 62 12.95 -16.28 34.67
C ARG A 62 14.05 -15.71 33.78
N LEU A 63 14.48 -16.46 32.76
CA LEU A 63 15.49 -16.02 31.81
C LEU A 63 15.02 -14.79 31.02
N ALA A 64 13.79 -14.81 30.51
CA ALA A 64 13.18 -13.67 29.81
C ALA A 64 13.11 -12.43 30.70
N GLN A 65 12.67 -12.59 31.96
CA GLN A 65 12.63 -11.49 32.93
C GLN A 65 14.01 -10.92 33.25
N ARG A 66 15.06 -11.76 33.31
CA ARG A 66 16.43 -11.31 33.55
C ARG A 66 16.98 -10.47 32.40
N PHE A 67 16.72 -10.88 31.15
CA PHE A 67 17.04 -10.06 29.99
C PHE A 67 16.30 -8.71 30.01
N GLN A 68 15.00 -8.71 30.30
CA GLN A 68 14.22 -7.48 30.41
C GLN A 68 14.77 -6.55 31.50
N ASN A 69 15.03 -7.08 32.69
CA ASN A 69 15.58 -6.32 33.80
C ASN A 69 16.96 -5.73 33.47
N PHE A 70 17.79 -6.45 32.71
CA PHE A 70 19.07 -5.94 32.23
C PHE A 70 18.88 -4.75 31.28
N ALA A 71 18.02 -4.89 30.27
CA ALA A 71 17.73 -3.82 29.30
C ALA A 71 17.16 -2.55 29.95
N GLU A 72 16.30 -2.71 30.96
CA GLU A 72 15.71 -1.61 31.73
C GLU A 72 16.71 -0.96 32.68
N GLY A 73 17.53 -1.75 33.37
CA GLY A 73 18.51 -1.27 34.33
C GLY A 73 19.80 -0.70 33.70
N SER A 74 20.04 -0.95 32.41
CA SER A 74 21.24 -0.52 31.69
C SER A 74 20.95 -0.09 30.23
N PRO A 75 20.07 0.89 30.00
CA PRO A 75 19.57 1.24 28.66
C PRO A 75 20.62 1.84 27.72
N ARG A 76 21.75 2.34 28.24
CA ARG A 76 22.88 2.87 27.46
C ARG A 76 24.01 1.85 27.26
N SER A 77 23.82 0.61 27.73
CA SER A 77 24.79 -0.47 27.51
C SER A 77 24.81 -0.88 26.04
N GLY A 78 25.98 -1.28 25.53
CA GLY A 78 26.10 -1.93 24.22
C GLY A 78 25.45 -3.31 24.12
N TYR A 79 24.78 -3.78 25.19
CA TYR A 79 24.00 -5.02 25.20
C TYR A 79 22.50 -4.78 25.44
N ALA A 80 22.04 -3.53 25.47
CA ALA A 80 20.66 -3.21 25.83
C ALA A 80 19.66 -3.68 24.75
N ASP A 81 20.01 -3.50 23.48
CA ASP A 81 19.26 -3.99 22.32
C ASP A 81 19.29 -5.52 22.24
N ASP A 82 20.47 -6.13 22.38
CA ASP A 82 20.66 -7.57 22.55
C ASP A 82 19.73 -8.17 23.62
N ALA A 83 19.69 -7.54 24.80
CA ALA A 83 18.86 -8.01 25.90
C ALA A 83 17.36 -7.91 25.58
N LEU A 84 16.90 -6.84 24.93
CA LEU A 84 15.50 -6.76 24.45
C LEU A 84 15.20 -7.85 23.42
N PHE A 85 16.14 -8.10 22.49
CA PHE A 85 15.98 -9.12 21.47
C PHE A 85 15.82 -10.52 22.09
N PHE A 86 16.73 -10.90 23.00
CA PHE A 86 16.72 -12.22 23.63
C PHE A 86 15.61 -12.37 24.68
N ALA A 87 15.17 -11.29 25.34
CA ALA A 87 13.94 -11.31 26.12
C ALA A 87 12.74 -11.68 25.23
N GLY A 88 12.64 -11.05 24.06
CA GLY A 88 11.60 -11.36 23.09
C GLY A 88 11.65 -12.81 22.59
N ARG A 89 12.85 -13.29 22.23
CA ARG A 89 13.04 -14.68 21.81
C ARG A 89 12.69 -15.68 22.90
N ALA A 90 13.13 -15.49 24.14
CA ALA A 90 12.79 -16.39 25.25
C ALA A 90 11.27 -16.49 25.49
N HIS A 91 10.56 -15.38 25.37
CA HIS A 91 9.10 -15.35 25.42
C HIS A 91 8.44 -16.04 24.22
N TYR A 92 9.00 -15.91 23.03
CA TYR A 92 8.52 -16.60 21.84
C TYR A 92 8.72 -18.12 21.91
N GLU A 93 9.85 -18.61 22.45
CA GLU A 93 10.08 -20.04 22.71
C GLU A 93 9.03 -20.60 23.71
N LEU A 94 8.69 -19.83 24.75
CA LEU A 94 7.60 -20.16 25.68
C LEU A 94 6.25 -20.25 24.98
N TYR A 95 5.96 -19.30 24.09
CA TYR A 95 4.75 -19.33 23.26
C TYR A 95 4.70 -20.58 22.38
N GLY A 96 5.82 -20.99 21.77
CA GLY A 96 5.90 -22.22 20.98
C GLY A 96 5.47 -23.47 21.76
N PHE A 97 5.77 -23.52 23.06
CA PHE A 97 5.37 -24.61 23.95
C PHE A 97 3.92 -24.51 24.45
N ASN A 98 3.49 -23.33 24.92
CA ASN A 98 2.21 -23.21 25.63
C ASN A 98 1.06 -22.62 24.81
N ARG A 99 1.36 -22.01 23.65
CA ARG A 99 0.42 -21.29 22.76
C ARG A 99 -0.40 -20.20 23.46
N LYS A 100 0.09 -19.62 24.56
CA LYS A 100 -0.61 -18.59 25.34
C LYS A 100 -0.18 -17.19 24.94
N GLU A 101 -1.14 -16.29 24.77
CA GLU A 101 -0.87 -14.87 24.51
C GLU A 101 -0.03 -14.22 25.61
N SER A 102 -0.18 -14.67 26.86
CA SER A 102 0.66 -14.21 27.98
C SER A 102 2.15 -14.49 27.80
N SER A 103 2.54 -15.36 26.86
CA SER A 103 3.93 -15.56 26.44
C SER A 103 4.27 -14.80 25.16
N LEU A 104 3.32 -14.62 24.25
CA LEU A 104 3.56 -13.92 22.98
C LEU A 104 3.61 -12.40 23.12
N ASP A 105 2.67 -11.80 23.86
CA ASP A 105 2.57 -10.34 23.96
C ASP A 105 3.82 -9.70 24.58
N PRO A 106 4.46 -10.28 25.62
CA PRO A 106 5.76 -9.81 26.09
C PRO A 106 6.82 -9.87 24.99
N ALA A 107 6.84 -10.90 24.13
CA ALA A 107 7.80 -10.99 23.04
C ALA A 107 7.67 -9.81 22.07
N LEU A 108 6.43 -9.56 21.60
CA LEU A 108 6.12 -8.43 20.72
C LEU A 108 6.49 -7.10 21.36
N LYS A 109 6.23 -6.94 22.67
CA LYS A 109 6.58 -5.72 23.43
C LYS A 109 8.08 -5.46 23.42
N GLN A 110 8.92 -6.47 23.70
CA GLN A 110 10.36 -6.28 23.75
C GLN A 110 10.94 -5.98 22.37
N TRP A 111 10.48 -6.66 21.32
CA TRP A 111 10.93 -6.39 19.95
C TRP A 111 10.51 -5.02 19.43
N ARG A 112 9.27 -4.57 19.72
CA ARG A 112 8.86 -3.20 19.42
C ARG A 112 9.70 -2.16 20.17
N ALA A 113 10.02 -2.42 21.44
CA ALA A 113 10.91 -1.56 22.22
C ALA A 113 12.31 -1.49 21.61
N LEU A 114 12.85 -2.60 21.11
CA LEU A 114 14.13 -2.63 20.40
C LEU A 114 14.10 -1.73 19.17
N LEU A 115 13.12 -1.93 18.28
CA LEU A 115 13.02 -1.16 17.04
C LEU A 115 12.78 0.33 17.27
N SER A 116 12.09 0.69 18.34
CA SER A 116 11.82 2.08 18.70
C SER A 116 13.01 2.77 19.37
N ARG A 117 13.67 2.10 20.31
CA ARG A 117 14.74 2.70 21.13
C ARG A 117 16.13 2.57 20.50
N TYR A 118 16.34 1.56 19.67
CA TYR A 118 17.62 1.23 19.04
C TYR A 118 17.43 0.99 17.53
N PRO A 119 16.97 2.00 16.76
CA PRO A 119 16.59 1.84 15.36
C PRO A 119 17.77 1.43 14.45
N THR A 120 19.00 1.71 14.86
CA THR A 120 20.24 1.35 14.16
C THR A 120 20.87 0.05 14.65
N SER A 121 20.20 -0.70 15.54
CA SER A 121 20.71 -1.98 16.06
C SER A 121 20.96 -2.97 14.92
N PRO A 122 22.06 -3.75 14.95
CA PRO A 122 22.30 -4.81 13.97
C PRO A 122 21.22 -5.90 14.01
N LEU A 123 20.45 -5.99 15.10
CA LEU A 123 19.35 -6.95 15.26
C LEU A 123 18.02 -6.42 14.68
N ALA A 124 17.97 -5.21 14.15
CA ALA A 124 16.72 -4.59 13.71
C ALA A 124 16.05 -5.34 12.53
N ALA A 125 16.83 -5.92 11.61
CA ALA A 125 16.29 -6.75 10.53
C ALA A 125 15.70 -8.06 11.07
N GLU A 126 16.46 -8.79 11.90
CA GLU A 126 15.99 -10.03 12.52
C GLU A 126 14.74 -9.79 13.38
N THR A 127 14.74 -8.70 14.17
CA THR A 127 13.62 -8.33 15.04
C THR A 127 12.34 -8.08 14.25
N ARG A 128 12.42 -7.36 13.12
CA ARG A 128 11.25 -7.16 12.23
C ARG A 128 10.75 -8.48 11.65
N TYR A 129 11.66 -9.39 11.29
CA TYR A 129 11.28 -10.70 10.80
C TYR A 129 10.50 -11.51 11.85
N TRP A 130 10.98 -11.57 13.10
CA TRP A 130 10.28 -12.28 14.18
C TRP A 130 8.94 -11.65 14.55
N LEU A 131 8.83 -10.32 14.50
CA LEU A 131 7.53 -9.65 14.60
C LEU A 131 6.60 -10.09 13.47
N GLY A 132 7.06 -10.04 12.21
CA GLY A 132 6.27 -10.47 11.05
C GLY A 132 5.79 -11.91 11.17
N LEU A 133 6.69 -12.82 11.56
CA LEU A 133 6.38 -14.24 11.77
C LEU A 133 5.35 -14.44 12.88
N SER A 134 5.42 -13.63 13.93
CA SER A 134 4.44 -13.69 15.02
C SER A 134 3.05 -13.25 14.58
N PHE A 135 2.96 -12.22 13.74
CA PHE A 135 1.67 -11.80 13.19
C PHE A 135 1.11 -12.83 12.20
N GLU A 136 1.98 -13.41 11.37
CA GLU A 136 1.61 -14.40 10.37
C GLU A 136 1.15 -15.72 11.01
N GLU A 137 1.94 -16.32 11.89
CA GLU A 137 1.69 -17.68 12.37
C GLU A 137 0.91 -17.75 13.68
N ALA A 138 0.99 -16.70 14.51
CA ALA A 138 0.41 -16.74 15.85
C ALA A 138 -0.83 -15.87 16.02
N LYS A 139 -0.90 -14.73 15.32
CA LYS A 139 -2.07 -13.82 15.36
C LYS A 139 -3.01 -13.97 14.17
N ASP A 140 -2.64 -14.78 13.16
CA ASP A 140 -3.40 -14.96 11.90
C ASP A 140 -3.72 -13.61 11.23
N ASP A 141 -2.74 -12.70 11.24
CA ASP A 141 -2.83 -11.36 10.66
C ASP A 141 -1.77 -11.21 9.55
N PRO A 142 -2.06 -11.74 8.34
CA PRO A 142 -1.15 -11.64 7.21
C PRO A 142 -0.94 -10.19 6.74
N GLY A 143 -1.87 -9.27 7.04
CA GLY A 143 -1.76 -7.86 6.68
C GLY A 143 -0.63 -7.17 7.46
N GLU A 144 -0.63 -7.30 8.78
CA GLU A 144 0.43 -6.75 9.63
C GLU A 144 1.77 -7.46 9.38
N ALA A 145 1.75 -8.79 9.13
CA ALA A 145 2.94 -9.54 8.74
C ALA A 145 3.57 -8.99 7.45
N ARG A 146 2.76 -8.75 6.40
CA ARG A 146 3.24 -8.13 5.15
C ARG A 146 3.89 -6.78 5.40
N ARG A 147 3.22 -5.91 6.17
CA ARG A 147 3.74 -4.58 6.50
C ARG A 147 5.13 -4.66 7.14
N LEU A 148 5.32 -5.59 8.08
CA LEU A 148 6.60 -5.78 8.77
C LEU A 148 7.69 -6.36 7.87
N TYR A 149 7.37 -7.31 7.00
CA TYR A 149 8.32 -7.86 6.03
C TYR A 149 8.71 -6.84 4.95
N GLN A 150 7.77 -6.02 4.47
CA GLN A 150 8.04 -4.93 3.53
C GLN A 150 8.93 -3.87 4.17
N GLU A 151 8.60 -3.41 5.39
CA GLU A 151 9.42 -2.44 6.11
C GLU A 151 10.85 -2.96 6.35
N LEU A 152 11.01 -4.27 6.59
CA LEU A 152 12.33 -4.91 6.68
C LEU A 152 13.11 -4.77 5.37
N ILE A 153 12.50 -5.09 4.22
CA ILE A 153 13.12 -5.04 2.90
C ILE A 153 13.44 -3.60 2.49
N GLU A 154 12.55 -2.66 2.77
CA GLU A 154 12.75 -1.24 2.46
C GLU A 154 13.94 -0.65 3.23
N LYS A 155 14.07 -1.02 4.51
CA LYS A 155 15.14 -0.51 5.39
C LYS A 155 16.47 -1.24 5.22
N HIS A 156 16.49 -2.39 4.53
CA HIS A 156 17.69 -3.20 4.35
C HIS A 156 17.77 -3.76 2.93
N ALA A 157 18.75 -3.31 2.15
CA ALA A 157 18.89 -3.70 0.75
C ALA A 157 19.16 -5.21 0.55
N ARG A 158 19.95 -5.85 1.44
CA ARG A 158 20.39 -7.25 1.35
C ARG A 158 20.60 -7.87 2.74
N GLY A 159 20.59 -9.19 2.82
CA GLY A 159 20.86 -9.96 4.05
C GLY A 159 20.00 -11.20 4.18
N GLU A 160 20.37 -12.11 5.07
CA GLU A 160 19.63 -13.37 5.29
C GLU A 160 18.15 -13.11 5.65
N TRP A 161 17.90 -12.14 6.52
CA TRP A 161 16.54 -11.78 6.95
C TRP A 161 15.70 -11.15 5.83
N VAL A 162 16.34 -10.42 4.91
CA VAL A 162 15.68 -9.89 3.70
C VAL A 162 15.25 -11.06 2.80
N ALA A 163 16.12 -12.04 2.59
CA ALA A 163 15.79 -13.23 1.81
C ALA A 163 14.65 -14.05 2.44
N LYS A 164 14.68 -14.23 3.76
CA LYS A 164 13.60 -14.89 4.52
C LYS A 164 12.28 -14.12 4.42
N ALA A 165 12.31 -12.79 4.56
CA ALA A 165 11.13 -11.94 4.46
C ALA A 165 10.49 -12.00 3.06
N ARG A 166 11.29 -11.96 1.99
CA ARG A 166 10.80 -12.12 0.60
C ARG A 166 10.08 -13.45 0.41
N LYS A 167 10.68 -14.55 0.88
CA LYS A 167 10.06 -15.88 0.81
C LYS A 167 8.72 -15.95 1.54
N ARG A 168 8.58 -15.27 2.69
CA ARG A 168 7.31 -15.21 3.43
C ARG A 168 6.27 -14.33 2.74
N LEU A 169 6.67 -13.19 2.17
CA LEU A 169 5.77 -12.36 1.35
C LEU A 169 5.22 -13.13 0.15
N ASP A 170 6.07 -13.90 -0.53
CA ASP A 170 5.63 -14.75 -1.64
C ASP A 170 4.65 -15.84 -1.16
N ALA A 171 4.92 -16.47 -0.01
CA ALA A 171 4.01 -17.46 0.56
C ALA A 171 2.64 -16.87 0.93
N ILE A 172 2.62 -15.67 1.54
CA ILE A 172 1.38 -14.96 1.86
C ILE A 172 0.61 -14.64 0.58
N ARG A 173 1.28 -14.08 -0.44
CA ARG A 173 0.66 -13.78 -1.74
C ARG A 173 0.05 -15.03 -2.37
N LEU A 174 0.79 -16.13 -2.43
CA LEU A 174 0.31 -17.39 -3.01
C LEU A 174 -0.88 -17.96 -2.23
N ALA A 175 -0.86 -17.88 -0.89
CA ALA A 175 -1.98 -18.32 -0.06
C ALA A 175 -3.23 -17.44 -0.27
N GLU A 176 -3.05 -16.13 -0.42
CA GLU A 176 -4.13 -15.20 -0.76
C GLU A 176 -4.70 -15.46 -2.15
N GLU A 177 -3.85 -15.69 -3.15
CA GLU A 177 -4.25 -16.09 -4.50
C GLU A 177 -5.04 -17.40 -4.48
N GLU A 178 -4.58 -18.40 -3.74
CA GLU A 178 -5.24 -19.70 -3.68
C GLU A 178 -6.58 -19.62 -2.92
N LYS A 179 -6.64 -18.84 -1.84
CA LYS A 179 -7.88 -18.54 -1.14
C LYS A 179 -8.86 -17.75 -2.03
N ALA A 180 -8.35 -16.83 -2.84
CA ALA A 180 -9.14 -16.07 -3.80
C ALA A 180 -9.69 -16.95 -4.92
N LYS A 181 -8.97 -17.99 -5.35
CA LYS A 181 -9.47 -19.00 -6.30
C LYS A 181 -10.55 -19.91 -5.70
N GLN A 182 -10.52 -20.16 -4.40
CA GLN A 182 -11.50 -21.02 -3.71
C GLN A 182 -12.77 -20.27 -3.29
N GLY A 183 -12.71 -18.94 -3.17
CA GLY A 183 -13.85 -18.07 -2.92
C GLY A 183 -14.48 -17.57 -4.22
N LYS A 184 -15.73 -17.09 -4.15
CA LYS A 184 -16.29 -16.27 -5.24
C LYS A 184 -15.49 -14.98 -5.32
N ALA A 185 -15.19 -14.54 -6.53
CA ALA A 185 -14.52 -13.26 -6.74
C ALA A 185 -15.36 -12.13 -6.13
N LEU A 186 -14.70 -11.09 -5.62
CA LEU A 186 -15.36 -9.90 -5.11
C LEU A 186 -15.20 -8.78 -6.14
N LEU A 187 -16.32 -8.17 -6.54
CA LEU A 187 -16.30 -6.85 -7.16
C LEU A 187 -16.19 -5.81 -6.05
N THR A 188 -15.00 -5.24 -5.90
CA THR A 188 -14.65 -4.39 -4.74
C THR A 188 -14.82 -2.91 -5.01
N GLU A 189 -14.61 -2.46 -6.25
CA GLU A 189 -14.73 -1.06 -6.65
C GLU A 189 -15.15 -0.96 -8.13
N ILE A 190 -15.88 0.11 -8.49
CA ILE A 190 -16.04 0.55 -9.88
C ILE A 190 -15.55 2.00 -9.93
N ARG A 191 -14.56 2.25 -10.80
CA ARG A 191 -14.06 3.59 -11.13
C ARG A 191 -14.43 3.94 -12.55
N HIS A 192 -14.44 5.23 -12.85
CA HIS A 192 -14.61 5.70 -14.22
C HIS A 192 -13.69 6.87 -14.53
N THR A 193 -13.37 7.04 -15.81
CA THR A 193 -12.72 8.22 -16.37
C THR A 193 -13.43 8.57 -17.67
N SER A 194 -13.91 9.80 -17.78
CA SER A 194 -14.79 10.24 -18.87
C SER A 194 -14.30 11.51 -19.55
N SER A 195 -14.60 11.62 -20.83
CA SER A 195 -14.49 12.83 -21.65
C SER A 195 -15.73 12.98 -22.55
N GLN A 196 -15.70 13.92 -23.49
CA GLN A 196 -16.78 14.08 -24.47
C GLN A 196 -16.87 12.92 -25.47
N SER A 197 -15.76 12.21 -25.71
CA SER A 197 -15.59 11.22 -26.79
C SER A 197 -15.22 9.84 -26.28
N TYR A 198 -14.91 9.69 -25.00
CA TYR A 198 -14.39 8.46 -24.41
C TYR A 198 -14.81 8.29 -22.96
N THR A 199 -15.19 7.08 -22.58
CA THR A 199 -15.49 6.71 -21.19
C THR A 199 -14.87 5.36 -20.88
N ARG A 200 -13.96 5.29 -19.90
CA ARG A 200 -13.43 4.04 -19.35
C ARG A 200 -14.13 3.73 -18.05
N ILE A 201 -14.68 2.52 -17.93
CA ILE A 201 -15.14 1.93 -16.68
C ILE A 201 -14.14 0.86 -16.25
N THR A 202 -13.62 0.96 -15.04
CA THR A 202 -12.70 -0.02 -14.45
C THR A 202 -13.37 -0.68 -13.25
N MET A 203 -13.47 -2.00 -13.29
CA MET A 203 -14.08 -2.82 -12.24
C MET A 203 -12.98 -3.61 -11.53
N ASP A 204 -12.76 -3.34 -10.24
CA ASP A 204 -11.74 -4.02 -9.45
C ASP A 204 -12.25 -5.35 -8.91
N LEU A 205 -11.46 -6.40 -9.13
CA LEU A 205 -11.81 -7.76 -8.82
C LEU A 205 -10.76 -8.38 -7.88
N SER A 206 -11.22 -9.16 -6.91
CA SER A 206 -10.30 -9.87 -6.00
C SER A 206 -9.50 -10.99 -6.68
N THR A 207 -9.98 -11.48 -7.83
CA THR A 207 -9.35 -12.54 -8.63
C THR A 207 -9.85 -12.50 -10.07
N GLU A 208 -9.36 -13.39 -10.91
CA GLU A 208 -9.82 -13.54 -12.30
C GLU A 208 -11.29 -13.95 -12.35
N VAL A 209 -12.04 -13.37 -13.30
CA VAL A 209 -13.47 -13.62 -13.44
C VAL A 209 -13.82 -13.89 -14.90
N ARG A 210 -14.59 -14.95 -15.15
CA ARG A 210 -15.27 -15.10 -16.44
C ARG A 210 -16.36 -14.05 -16.57
N PHE A 211 -16.44 -13.35 -17.70
CA PHE A 211 -17.48 -12.36 -17.95
C PHE A 211 -18.12 -12.49 -19.33
N GLU A 212 -19.34 -12.00 -19.45
CA GLU A 212 -20.07 -11.85 -20.70
C GLU A 212 -20.59 -10.42 -20.85
N THR A 213 -20.61 -9.89 -22.08
CA THR A 213 -21.15 -8.57 -22.38
C THR A 213 -22.29 -8.66 -23.38
N LYS A 214 -23.29 -7.78 -23.25
CA LYS A 214 -24.38 -7.67 -24.22
C LYS A 214 -24.87 -6.25 -24.36
N VAL A 215 -25.13 -5.86 -25.60
CA VAL A 215 -25.76 -4.59 -25.94
C VAL A 215 -27.28 -4.80 -26.03
N LEU A 216 -28.02 -3.94 -25.33
CA LEU A 216 -29.46 -3.81 -25.43
C LEU A 216 -29.78 -2.49 -26.12
N LYS A 217 -30.61 -2.56 -27.15
CA LYS A 217 -31.14 -1.36 -27.83
C LYS A 217 -32.06 -0.60 -26.88
N GLU A 218 -32.32 0.66 -27.22
CA GLU A 218 -33.32 1.48 -26.54
C GLU A 218 -34.70 0.80 -26.56
N GLU A 219 -35.44 0.92 -25.46
CA GLU A 219 -36.86 0.50 -25.37
C GLU A 219 -37.72 1.71 -24.98
N PRO A 220 -38.16 2.53 -25.96
CA PRO A 220 -38.89 3.78 -25.69
C PRO A 220 -40.18 3.57 -24.88
N ALA A 221 -40.89 2.47 -25.12
CA ALA A 221 -42.13 2.13 -24.42
C ALA A 221 -41.96 1.93 -22.91
N LYS A 222 -40.74 1.65 -22.44
CA LYS A 222 -40.39 1.49 -21.02
C LYS A 222 -39.49 2.62 -20.51
N ALA A 223 -39.25 3.65 -21.32
CA ALA A 223 -38.30 4.72 -21.05
C ALA A 223 -36.89 4.20 -20.69
N LEU A 224 -36.46 3.09 -21.29
CA LEU A 224 -35.15 2.50 -21.03
C LEU A 224 -34.15 2.90 -22.13
N PRO A 225 -33.01 3.53 -21.77
CA PRO A 225 -31.99 3.90 -22.76
C PRO A 225 -31.31 2.66 -23.36
N PRO A 226 -30.51 2.83 -24.43
CA PRO A 226 -29.55 1.81 -24.83
C PRO A 226 -28.65 1.46 -23.65
N ARG A 227 -28.32 0.18 -23.51
CA ARG A 227 -27.58 -0.34 -22.36
C ARG A 227 -26.50 -1.31 -22.80
N ILE A 228 -25.38 -1.30 -22.09
CA ILE A 228 -24.42 -2.41 -22.13
C ILE A 228 -24.49 -3.07 -20.76
N TYR A 229 -24.76 -4.37 -20.69
CA TYR A 229 -24.59 -5.10 -19.44
C TYR A 229 -23.38 -6.02 -19.51
N VAL A 230 -22.76 -6.18 -18.35
CA VAL A 230 -21.62 -7.05 -18.09
C VAL A 230 -22.02 -8.00 -16.97
N ASP A 231 -22.03 -9.29 -17.25
CA ASP A 231 -22.24 -10.34 -16.25
C ASP A 231 -20.89 -10.90 -15.82
N LEU A 232 -20.63 -10.82 -14.51
CA LEU A 232 -19.46 -11.36 -13.83
C LEU A 232 -19.85 -12.67 -13.15
N PHE A 233 -19.36 -13.81 -13.64
CA PHE A 233 -19.69 -15.13 -13.11
C PHE A 233 -18.84 -15.47 -11.89
N ASP A 234 -19.36 -16.35 -11.04
CA ASP A 234 -18.77 -16.77 -9.76
C ASP A 234 -18.30 -15.58 -8.90
N THR A 235 -19.08 -14.49 -8.94
CA THR A 235 -18.74 -13.20 -8.34
C THR A 235 -19.78 -12.76 -7.30
N ARG A 236 -19.32 -12.03 -6.30
CA ARG A 236 -20.08 -11.38 -5.23
C ARG A 236 -19.83 -9.89 -5.22
N LEU A 237 -20.86 -9.13 -4.87
CA LEU A 237 -20.68 -7.71 -4.55
C LEU A 237 -19.88 -7.56 -3.25
N GLY A 238 -18.66 -7.04 -3.36
CA GLY A 238 -17.79 -6.69 -2.23
C GLY A 238 -17.89 -5.21 -1.82
N MET A 239 -18.35 -4.34 -2.73
CA MET A 239 -18.59 -2.92 -2.46
C MET A 239 -19.87 -2.68 -1.64
N ARG A 240 -19.86 -1.60 -0.84
CA ARG A 240 -21.04 -1.13 -0.08
C ARG A 240 -21.87 -0.18 -0.93
N GLY A 241 -23.17 -0.48 -1.04
CA GLY A 241 -24.15 0.38 -1.71
C GLY A 241 -24.41 -0.04 -3.16
N SER A 242 -25.69 -0.20 -3.49
CA SER A 242 -26.18 -0.50 -4.85
C SER A 242 -26.67 0.75 -5.57
N GLN A 243 -26.26 1.94 -5.10
CA GLN A 243 -26.67 3.19 -5.71
C GLN A 243 -26.01 3.34 -7.07
N PRO A 244 -26.71 3.88 -8.08
CA PRO A 244 -26.12 4.16 -9.38
C PRO A 244 -24.93 5.13 -9.24
N ILE A 245 -23.83 4.81 -9.91
CA ILE A 245 -22.70 5.72 -10.08
C ILE A 245 -23.05 6.66 -11.22
N LEU A 246 -23.33 7.92 -10.90
CA LEU A 246 -23.60 8.95 -11.90
C LEU A 246 -22.30 9.27 -12.63
N VAL A 247 -22.39 9.30 -13.96
CA VAL A 247 -21.30 9.71 -14.84
C VAL A 247 -21.69 10.99 -15.57
N GLU A 248 -22.95 11.05 -16.04
CA GLU A 248 -23.57 12.22 -16.70
C GLU A 248 -22.73 12.84 -17.82
N ASP A 249 -21.98 12.00 -18.55
CA ASP A 249 -21.23 12.42 -19.72
C ASP A 249 -22.06 12.24 -21.01
N ARG A 250 -21.43 12.56 -22.15
CA ARG A 250 -22.08 12.51 -23.46
C ARG A 250 -22.42 11.08 -23.92
N LEU A 251 -21.73 10.07 -23.41
CA LEU A 251 -21.81 8.67 -23.81
C LEU A 251 -22.56 7.81 -22.80
N LEU A 252 -22.39 8.07 -21.51
CA LEU A 252 -22.82 7.25 -20.40
C LEU A 252 -23.50 8.12 -19.33
N LYS A 253 -24.74 7.78 -18.99
CA LYS A 253 -25.51 8.48 -17.96
C LYS A 253 -25.10 8.01 -16.57
N GLN A 254 -25.11 6.69 -16.37
CA GLN A 254 -24.82 6.07 -15.08
C GLN A 254 -24.38 4.61 -15.22
N VAL A 255 -23.71 4.11 -14.19
CA VAL A 255 -23.41 2.69 -14.00
C VAL A 255 -24.23 2.16 -12.84
N ARG A 256 -24.99 1.10 -13.09
CA ARG A 256 -25.76 0.38 -12.08
C ARG A 256 -25.12 -0.96 -11.81
N VAL A 257 -25.14 -1.39 -10.56
CA VAL A 257 -24.56 -2.68 -10.18
C VAL A 257 -25.52 -3.42 -9.26
N GLY A 258 -25.64 -4.74 -9.47
CA GLY A 258 -26.50 -5.58 -8.65
C GLY A 258 -26.04 -7.03 -8.62
N GLN A 259 -26.34 -7.70 -7.51
CA GLN A 259 -26.20 -9.15 -7.41
C GLN A 259 -27.36 -9.78 -8.19
N TYR A 260 -27.14 -10.13 -9.47
CA TYR A 260 -28.18 -10.65 -10.36
C TYR A 260 -28.66 -12.04 -9.94
N SER A 261 -27.72 -12.88 -9.48
CA SER A 261 -28.02 -14.19 -8.91
C SER A 261 -27.06 -14.51 -7.77
N ALA A 262 -27.26 -15.66 -7.12
CA ALA A 262 -26.33 -16.18 -6.13
C ALA A 262 -24.96 -16.53 -6.72
N ASP A 263 -24.64 -16.28 -7.98
CA ASP A 263 -23.29 -16.47 -8.55
C ASP A 263 -22.89 -15.39 -9.55
N VAL A 264 -23.81 -14.47 -9.88
CA VAL A 264 -23.57 -13.48 -10.93
C VAL A 264 -23.77 -12.08 -10.38
N VAL A 265 -22.75 -11.23 -10.55
CA VAL A 265 -22.87 -9.78 -10.42
C VAL A 265 -23.13 -9.21 -11.81
N ARG A 266 -24.17 -8.40 -11.96
CA ARG A 266 -24.48 -7.69 -13.21
C ARG A 266 -24.18 -6.22 -13.04
N VAL A 267 -23.35 -5.69 -13.94
CA VAL A 267 -23.08 -4.27 -14.08
C VAL A 267 -23.79 -3.79 -15.35
N VAL A 268 -24.56 -2.71 -15.26
CA VAL A 268 -25.35 -2.15 -16.36
C VAL A 268 -24.96 -0.70 -16.58
N LEU A 269 -24.45 -0.41 -17.77
CA LEU A 269 -24.12 0.92 -18.24
C LEU A 269 -25.33 1.47 -18.99
N ASP A 270 -25.95 2.53 -18.45
CA ASP A 270 -27.06 3.22 -19.12
C ASP A 270 -26.49 4.30 -20.04
N MET A 271 -26.56 4.04 -21.35
CA MET A 271 -25.91 4.86 -22.35
C MET A 271 -26.76 6.08 -22.74
N SER A 272 -26.10 7.16 -23.12
CA SER A 272 -26.72 8.32 -23.78
C SER A 272 -27.03 8.05 -25.26
N SER A 273 -26.18 7.26 -25.93
CA SER A 273 -26.38 6.76 -27.29
C SER A 273 -25.63 5.43 -27.49
N LEU A 274 -25.95 4.68 -28.54
CA LEU A 274 -25.18 3.48 -28.88
C LEU A 274 -23.75 3.87 -29.30
N ALA A 275 -22.77 3.19 -28.72
CA ALA A 275 -21.35 3.44 -28.89
C ALA A 275 -20.61 2.11 -29.07
N ASP A 276 -19.48 2.15 -29.79
CA ASP A 276 -18.57 1.03 -29.85
C ASP A 276 -17.86 0.88 -28.49
N TYR A 277 -17.59 -0.36 -28.09
CA TYR A 277 -16.90 -0.63 -26.83
C TYR A 277 -15.95 -1.82 -26.94
N LYS A 278 -14.95 -1.82 -26.04
CA LYS A 278 -14.01 -2.93 -25.85
C LYS A 278 -13.99 -3.34 -24.39
N ALA A 279 -14.06 -4.65 -24.14
CA ALA A 279 -14.00 -5.23 -22.80
C ALA A 279 -12.78 -6.16 -22.68
N PHE A 280 -11.97 -6.02 -21.64
CA PHE A 280 -10.80 -6.87 -21.41
C PHE A 280 -10.37 -6.92 -19.94
N LEU A 281 -9.80 -8.05 -19.52
CA LEU A 281 -9.24 -8.24 -18.19
C LEU A 281 -7.77 -7.85 -18.16
N LEU A 282 -7.35 -7.23 -17.05
CA LEU A 282 -5.96 -6.96 -16.72
C LEU A 282 -5.61 -7.69 -15.41
N PRO A 283 -4.54 -8.50 -15.35
CA PRO A 283 -4.06 -9.06 -14.09
C PRO A 283 -3.30 -8.01 -13.25
N ASP A 284 -3.01 -8.37 -11.99
CA ASP A 284 -2.10 -7.69 -11.07
C ASP A 284 -2.31 -6.16 -10.86
N PRO A 285 -3.35 -5.75 -10.10
CA PRO A 285 -4.48 -6.53 -9.62
C PRO A 285 -5.52 -6.81 -10.71
N TYR A 286 -6.36 -7.83 -10.51
CA TYR A 286 -7.41 -8.18 -11.47
C TYR A 286 -8.42 -7.04 -11.64
N ARG A 287 -8.56 -6.58 -12.88
CA ARG A 287 -9.48 -5.51 -13.28
C ARG A 287 -10.19 -5.90 -14.56
N LEU A 288 -11.50 -5.70 -14.62
CA LEU A 288 -12.23 -5.70 -15.89
C LEU A 288 -12.38 -4.25 -16.37
N VAL A 289 -11.83 -3.98 -17.55
CA VAL A 289 -11.87 -2.66 -18.18
C VAL A 289 -12.89 -2.67 -19.32
N LEU A 290 -13.77 -1.67 -19.33
CA LEU A 290 -14.72 -1.41 -20.40
C LEU A 290 -14.43 -0.01 -20.98
N ASP A 291 -13.91 0.03 -22.20
CA ASP A 291 -13.68 1.28 -22.94
C ASP A 291 -14.85 1.53 -23.87
N VAL A 292 -15.57 2.62 -23.67
CA VAL A 292 -16.64 3.10 -24.53
C VAL A 292 -16.10 4.27 -25.34
N GLN A 293 -16.23 4.20 -26.66
CA GLN A 293 -15.82 5.26 -27.56
C GLN A 293 -17.03 5.83 -28.29
N GLY A 294 -17.21 7.14 -28.19
CA GLY A 294 -18.28 7.82 -28.91
C GLY A 294 -18.09 7.70 -30.41
N ASN A 295 -19.16 7.38 -31.13
CA ASN A 295 -19.18 7.48 -32.59
C ASN A 295 -19.01 8.96 -32.96
N GLY A 296 -17.77 9.34 -33.21
CA GLY A 296 -17.35 10.73 -33.25
C GLY A 296 -18.16 11.55 -34.25
N GLU A 297 -18.87 12.55 -33.76
CA GLU A 297 -19.39 13.66 -34.56
C GLU A 297 -18.30 14.27 -35.46
N LYS A 298 -17.01 14.16 -35.09
CA LYS A 298 -15.86 14.53 -35.93
C LYS A 298 -15.87 13.83 -37.30
N ARG A 299 -16.36 12.59 -37.41
CA ARG A 299 -16.43 11.85 -38.68
C ARG A 299 -17.63 12.30 -39.52
N GLU A 300 -18.79 12.52 -38.90
CA GLU A 300 -19.99 12.99 -39.59
C GLU A 300 -19.91 14.46 -40.01
N THR A 301 -19.35 15.35 -39.17
CA THR A 301 -19.12 16.76 -39.55
C THR A 301 -18.07 16.89 -40.64
N ALA A 302 -16.99 16.09 -40.62
CA ALA A 302 -16.02 16.04 -41.72
C ALA A 302 -16.65 15.54 -43.03
N ILE A 303 -17.46 14.47 -42.97
CA ILE A 303 -18.18 13.95 -44.15
C ILE A 303 -19.26 14.93 -44.64
N ALA A 304 -19.94 15.63 -43.74
CA ALA A 304 -20.94 16.64 -44.07
C ALA A 304 -20.32 17.91 -44.65
N ALA A 305 -19.14 18.33 -44.18
CA ALA A 305 -18.39 19.45 -44.74
C ALA A 305 -17.85 19.14 -46.15
N ILE A 306 -17.43 17.90 -46.39
CA ILE A 306 -17.05 17.39 -47.72
C ILE A 306 -18.28 17.34 -48.64
N LYS A 307 -19.43 16.84 -48.16
CA LYS A 307 -20.68 16.80 -48.94
C LYS A 307 -21.27 18.19 -49.23
N LYS A 308 -21.00 19.20 -48.38
CA LYS A 308 -21.40 20.60 -48.58
C LYS A 308 -20.41 21.41 -49.45
N GLY A 309 -19.34 20.79 -49.97
CA GLY A 309 -18.37 21.46 -50.84
C GLY A 309 -17.52 22.55 -50.16
N LEU A 310 -17.51 22.60 -48.82
CA LEU A 310 -16.77 23.60 -48.04
C LEU A 310 -15.27 23.25 -47.90
N LEU A 311 -14.88 22.03 -48.28
CA LEU A 311 -13.49 21.59 -48.40
C LEU A 311 -13.31 21.00 -49.80
N ALA A 312 -12.65 21.73 -50.70
CA ALA A 312 -12.31 21.21 -52.02
C ALA A 312 -11.26 20.09 -51.86
N PRO A 313 -11.39 18.94 -52.54
CA PRO A 313 -10.36 17.92 -52.51
C PRO A 313 -9.14 18.48 -53.23
N HIS A 314 -8.07 18.79 -52.49
CA HIS A 314 -6.77 19.06 -53.07
C HIS A 314 -6.27 17.80 -53.78
N LYS A 315 -6.37 17.81 -55.11
CA LYS A 315 -5.65 16.86 -55.95
C LYS A 315 -4.16 17.17 -55.83
N GLY A 316 -3.39 16.28 -55.19
CA GLY A 316 -1.95 16.19 -55.45
C GLY A 316 -0.98 16.24 -54.27
N SER A 317 -1.38 16.05 -53.02
CA SER A 317 -0.41 15.82 -51.93
C SER A 317 -0.62 14.44 -51.30
N LYS A 318 0.49 13.69 -51.11
CA LYS A 318 0.55 12.63 -50.09
C LYS A 318 -0.07 13.20 -48.81
N PRO A 319 -0.93 12.46 -48.08
CA PRO A 319 -1.51 12.98 -46.85
C PRO A 319 -0.37 13.44 -45.95
N ALA A 320 -0.27 14.75 -45.73
CA ALA A 320 0.59 15.29 -44.70
C ALA A 320 0.15 14.63 -43.40
N ALA A 321 1.09 14.07 -42.63
CA ALA A 321 0.78 13.59 -41.30
C ALA A 321 0.01 14.70 -40.56
N PRO A 322 -1.13 14.39 -39.91
CA PRO A 322 -1.90 15.42 -39.21
C PRO A 322 -0.97 16.18 -38.27
N ALA A 323 -1.00 17.51 -38.33
CA ALA A 323 -0.17 18.35 -37.47
C ALA A 323 -0.50 18.01 -36.01
N LEU A 324 0.53 17.69 -35.20
CA LEU A 324 0.37 17.44 -33.77
C LEU A 324 -0.25 18.68 -33.12
N ARG A 325 -1.38 18.53 -32.45
CA ARG A 325 -2.07 19.61 -31.73
C ARG A 325 -2.02 19.41 -30.24
N LYS A 326 -2.13 18.16 -29.77
CA LYS A 326 -2.10 17.83 -28.34
C LYS A 326 -1.19 16.64 -28.05
N ILE A 327 -0.30 16.81 -27.07
CA ILE A 327 0.59 15.77 -26.57
C ILE A 327 0.28 15.51 -25.09
N VAL A 328 0.15 14.24 -24.72
CA VAL A 328 0.12 13.83 -23.31
C VAL A 328 1.50 13.33 -22.91
N LEU A 329 2.07 13.97 -21.88
CA LEU A 329 3.29 13.52 -21.23
C LEU A 329 2.93 12.73 -19.98
N ASP A 330 3.51 11.56 -19.83
CA ASP A 330 3.31 10.69 -18.68
C ASP A 330 4.60 10.57 -17.86
N PRO A 331 4.76 11.37 -16.78
CA PRO A 331 5.84 11.13 -15.84
C PRO A 331 5.56 9.83 -15.07
N GLY A 332 6.39 8.81 -15.30
CA GLY A 332 6.30 7.49 -14.66
C GLY A 332 6.21 7.55 -13.12
N HIS A 333 5.71 6.48 -12.50
CA HIS A 333 5.67 6.31 -11.04
C HIS A 333 4.84 7.40 -10.31
N GLY A 334 5.12 7.64 -9.01
CA GLY A 334 4.49 8.68 -8.19
C GLY A 334 3.90 8.13 -6.89
N GLY A 335 3.79 8.97 -5.86
CA GLY A 335 3.25 8.62 -4.55
C GLY A 335 3.98 7.44 -3.92
N LYS A 336 3.24 6.33 -3.74
CA LYS A 336 3.73 5.06 -3.14
C LYS A 336 4.76 4.32 -3.99
N ASP A 337 4.85 4.62 -5.29
CA ASP A 337 5.80 4.00 -6.21
C ASP A 337 6.96 4.99 -6.46
N PRO A 338 8.16 4.73 -5.92
CA PRO A 338 9.32 5.60 -6.12
C PRO A 338 9.98 5.43 -7.50
N GLY A 339 9.67 4.35 -8.23
CA GLY A 339 10.49 3.88 -9.34
C GLY A 339 11.89 3.45 -8.91
N ALA A 340 12.86 3.54 -9.82
CA ALA A 340 14.25 3.27 -9.51
C ALA A 340 14.80 4.24 -8.45
N ILE A 341 15.62 3.73 -7.53
CA ILE A 341 16.29 4.52 -6.50
C ILE A 341 17.80 4.50 -6.78
N GLY A 342 18.37 5.67 -7.03
CA GLY A 342 19.80 5.85 -7.27
C GLY A 342 20.64 5.65 -6.00
N VAL A 343 21.95 5.52 -6.18
CA VAL A 343 22.91 5.27 -5.09
C VAL A 343 22.87 6.33 -3.98
N ASP A 344 22.56 7.57 -4.32
CA ASP A 344 22.45 8.70 -3.38
C ASP A 344 21.02 8.92 -2.87
N GLY A 345 20.10 7.98 -3.14
CA GLY A 345 18.69 8.06 -2.72
C GLY A 345 17.78 8.87 -3.64
N VAL A 346 18.28 9.35 -4.78
CA VAL A 346 17.46 10.02 -5.80
C VAL A 346 16.41 9.06 -6.36
N MET A 347 15.15 9.46 -6.36
CA MET A 347 14.04 8.62 -6.85
C MET A 347 13.66 8.99 -8.28
N GLU A 348 13.44 7.97 -9.12
CA GLU A 348 13.01 8.13 -10.51
C GLU A 348 11.77 9.02 -10.63
N LYS A 349 10.77 8.81 -9.76
CA LYS A 349 9.51 9.57 -9.76
C LYS A 349 9.70 11.08 -9.71
N ASP A 350 10.74 11.56 -9.03
CA ASP A 350 11.03 12.99 -8.88
C ASP A 350 11.70 13.54 -10.14
N VAL A 351 12.65 12.76 -10.68
CA VAL A 351 13.39 13.11 -11.90
C VAL A 351 12.44 13.19 -13.08
N VAL A 352 11.61 12.17 -13.31
CA VAL A 352 10.70 12.13 -14.47
C VAL A 352 9.64 13.22 -14.40
N LEU A 353 9.14 13.57 -13.21
CA LEU A 353 8.20 14.69 -13.04
C LEU A 353 8.87 16.04 -13.38
N ALA A 354 10.10 16.25 -12.90
CA ALA A 354 10.84 17.47 -13.20
C ALA A 354 11.15 17.61 -14.71
N VAL A 355 11.53 16.52 -15.36
CA VAL A 355 11.76 16.47 -16.82
C VAL A 355 10.47 16.74 -17.58
N ALA A 356 9.37 16.07 -17.24
CA ALA A 356 8.07 16.25 -17.90
C ALA A 356 7.60 17.70 -17.85
N LYS A 357 7.73 18.37 -16.69
CA LYS A 357 7.36 19.79 -16.53
C LYS A 357 8.22 20.71 -17.40
N LYS A 358 9.52 20.44 -17.53
CA LYS A 358 10.41 21.21 -18.42
C LYS A 358 10.07 20.97 -19.89
N LEU A 359 9.84 19.71 -20.27
CA LEU A 359 9.47 19.33 -21.63
C LEU A 359 8.14 19.97 -22.03
N ALA A 360 7.12 19.94 -21.17
CA ALA A 360 5.83 20.56 -21.42
C ALA A 360 5.94 22.07 -21.71
N LYS A 361 6.77 22.79 -20.93
CA LYS A 361 7.02 24.23 -21.17
C LYS A 361 7.68 24.46 -22.53
N LYS A 362 8.68 23.65 -22.88
CA LYS A 362 9.42 23.75 -24.15
C LYS A 362 8.54 23.43 -25.35
N LEU A 363 7.76 22.35 -25.30
CA LEU A 363 6.82 21.96 -26.36
C LEU A 363 5.75 23.04 -26.60
N LYS A 364 5.17 23.60 -25.53
CA LYS A 364 4.22 24.72 -25.63
C LYS A 364 4.85 25.95 -26.29
N ALA A 365 6.05 26.33 -25.86
CA ALA A 365 6.73 27.53 -26.35
C ALA A 365 7.22 27.42 -27.80
N GLU A 366 7.73 26.25 -28.20
CA GLU A 366 8.42 26.09 -29.49
C GLU A 366 7.54 25.48 -30.58
N MET A 367 6.58 24.62 -30.21
CA MET A 367 5.71 23.94 -31.18
C MET A 367 4.27 24.47 -31.17
N GLY A 368 3.90 25.29 -30.17
CA GLY A 368 2.53 25.80 -30.04
C GLY A 368 1.48 24.73 -29.79
N VAL A 369 1.89 23.53 -29.35
CA VAL A 369 0.99 22.40 -29.08
C VAL A 369 0.44 22.48 -27.65
N GLU A 370 -0.77 21.98 -27.47
CA GLU A 370 -1.32 21.73 -26.14
C GLU A 370 -0.57 20.56 -25.49
N VAL A 371 -0.24 20.70 -24.21
CA VAL A 371 0.44 19.63 -23.44
C VAL A 371 -0.28 19.42 -22.13
N VAL A 372 -0.68 18.18 -21.91
CA VAL A 372 -1.31 17.67 -20.69
C VAL A 372 -0.36 16.67 -20.02
N LEU A 373 -0.29 16.69 -18.70
CA LEU A 373 0.48 15.71 -17.93
C LEU A 373 -0.48 14.74 -17.25
N THR A 374 -0.16 13.44 -17.21
CA THR A 374 -0.97 12.45 -16.46
C THR A 374 -0.96 12.71 -14.95
N ARG A 375 0.11 13.31 -14.41
CA ARG A 375 0.20 13.84 -13.05
C ARG A 375 0.99 15.14 -12.99
N GLN A 376 0.59 16.05 -12.08
CA GLN A 376 1.25 17.35 -11.89
C GLN A 376 2.07 17.42 -10.59
N ASP A 377 1.92 16.45 -9.70
CA ASP A 377 2.55 16.34 -8.39
C ASP A 377 2.96 14.88 -8.08
N ASP A 378 3.32 14.62 -6.82
CA ASP A 378 3.73 13.28 -6.34
C ASP A 378 2.52 12.36 -6.07
N THR A 379 1.63 12.25 -7.05
CA THR A 379 0.46 11.36 -7.01
C THR A 379 0.73 10.09 -7.80
N PHE A 380 0.34 8.95 -7.24
CA PHE A 380 0.37 7.65 -7.95
C PHE A 380 -0.79 7.56 -8.95
N ILE A 381 -0.50 7.31 -10.22
CA ILE A 381 -1.51 7.01 -11.26
C ILE A 381 -1.35 5.55 -11.72
N PRO A 382 -2.40 4.70 -11.65
CA PRO A 382 -2.39 3.35 -12.21
C PRO A 382 -2.03 3.34 -13.71
N LEU A 383 -1.36 2.29 -14.17
CA LEU A 383 -0.83 2.21 -15.54
C LEU A 383 -1.91 2.38 -16.62
N GLU A 384 -3.07 1.77 -16.42
CA GLU A 384 -4.21 1.84 -17.34
C GLU A 384 -4.80 3.26 -17.39
N ASP A 385 -4.85 3.96 -16.25
CA ASP A 385 -5.42 5.31 -16.17
C ASP A 385 -4.56 6.32 -16.95
N ARG A 386 -3.24 6.10 -17.02
CA ARG A 386 -2.31 6.95 -17.79
C ARG A 386 -2.68 7.01 -19.27
N THR A 387 -2.98 5.86 -19.87
CA THR A 387 -3.42 5.78 -21.27
C THR A 387 -4.86 6.24 -21.45
N ALA A 388 -5.72 6.03 -20.44
CA ALA A 388 -7.10 6.52 -20.45
C ALA A 388 -7.15 8.05 -20.51
N ILE A 389 -6.27 8.74 -19.79
CA ILE A 389 -6.12 10.21 -19.86
C ILE A 389 -5.77 10.62 -21.29
N ALA A 390 -4.84 9.94 -21.96
CA ALA A 390 -4.48 10.26 -23.33
C ALA A 390 -5.64 10.14 -24.31
N ASN A 391 -6.43 9.07 -24.17
CA ASN A 391 -7.63 8.86 -24.98
C ASN A 391 -8.72 9.90 -24.66
N ALA A 392 -8.95 10.18 -23.37
CA ALA A 392 -9.92 11.16 -22.90
C ALA A 392 -9.61 12.57 -23.42
N GLU A 393 -8.33 12.91 -23.53
CA GLU A 393 -7.85 14.20 -24.04
C GLU A 393 -7.86 14.31 -25.57
N ASP A 394 -8.22 13.25 -26.31
CA ASP A 394 -8.02 13.13 -27.77
C ASP A 394 -6.57 13.47 -28.17
N ALA A 395 -5.58 12.98 -27.41
CA ALA A 395 -4.17 13.29 -27.65
C ALA A 395 -3.69 12.70 -28.99
N ASP A 396 -2.91 13.46 -29.74
CA ASP A 396 -2.31 13.00 -31.00
C ASP A 396 -1.05 12.15 -30.74
N LEU A 397 -0.42 12.33 -29.57
CA LEU A 397 0.78 11.61 -29.14
C LEU A 397 0.80 11.43 -27.61
N PHE A 398 1.18 10.23 -27.17
CA PHE A 398 1.45 9.91 -25.77
C PHE A 398 2.95 9.60 -25.60
N ILE A 399 3.61 10.26 -24.65
CA ILE A 399 5.03 10.05 -24.35
C ILE A 399 5.17 9.74 -22.85
N SER A 400 5.54 8.50 -22.53
CA SER A 400 5.89 8.12 -21.16
C SER A 400 7.38 8.34 -20.91
N LEU A 401 7.71 8.92 -19.75
CA LEU A 401 9.05 9.30 -19.35
C LEU A 401 9.49 8.46 -18.14
N HIS A 402 10.62 7.77 -18.29
CA HIS A 402 11.22 6.88 -17.30
C HIS A 402 12.73 7.09 -17.21
N VAL A 403 13.32 6.73 -16.06
CA VAL A 403 14.77 6.65 -15.85
C VAL A 403 15.05 5.24 -15.31
N ASN A 404 15.32 4.34 -16.24
CA ASN A 404 15.44 2.90 -15.99
C ASN A 404 16.61 2.56 -15.04
N SER A 405 16.65 1.32 -14.58
CA SER A 405 17.72 0.77 -13.73
C SER A 405 18.29 -0.52 -14.31
N SER A 406 19.57 -0.79 -14.07
CA SER A 406 20.24 -2.02 -14.46
C SER A 406 21.15 -2.52 -13.34
N PRO A 407 21.23 -3.86 -13.11
CA PRO A 407 22.22 -4.44 -12.21
C PRO A 407 23.65 -4.32 -12.76
N ASN A 408 23.82 -4.06 -14.07
CA ASN A 408 25.12 -3.78 -14.67
C ASN A 408 25.44 -2.28 -14.54
N PRO A 409 26.42 -1.88 -13.71
CA PRO A 409 26.75 -0.46 -13.51
C PRO A 409 27.29 0.24 -14.76
N GLU A 410 27.74 -0.51 -15.76
CA GLU A 410 28.21 0.05 -17.04
C GLU A 410 27.05 0.36 -18.02
N ALA A 411 25.83 -0.12 -17.76
CA ALA A 411 24.68 0.14 -18.61
C ALA A 411 24.23 1.60 -18.46
N ARG A 412 24.42 2.40 -19.51
CA ARG A 412 24.07 3.82 -19.58
C ARG A 412 23.68 4.22 -21.00
N GLY A 413 22.78 5.18 -21.13
CA GLY A 413 22.34 5.68 -22.44
C GLY A 413 20.88 6.10 -22.45
N ILE A 414 20.34 6.29 -23.65
CA ILE A 414 18.93 6.58 -23.90
C ILE A 414 18.32 5.39 -24.61
N GLU A 415 17.13 4.98 -24.18
CA GLU A 415 16.32 3.95 -24.82
C GLU A 415 14.96 4.54 -25.22
N THR A 416 14.37 4.03 -26.30
CA THR A 416 13.02 4.43 -26.74
C THR A 416 12.26 3.18 -27.13
N TYR A 417 11.11 2.99 -26.49
CA TYR A 417 10.22 1.85 -26.72
C TYR A 417 8.95 2.36 -27.43
N TYR A 418 8.40 1.54 -28.32
CA TYR A 418 7.12 1.77 -28.99
C TYR A 418 6.31 0.47 -29.01
N LEU A 419 4.99 0.58 -29.09
CA LEU A 419 4.04 -0.54 -29.05
C LEU A 419 3.47 -0.85 -30.44
#